data_AF-A0A520MVH3-F1
#
_entry.id   AF-A0A520MVH3-F1
#
_cell.length_a   1.000
_cell.length_b   1.000
_cell.length_c   1.000
_cell.angle_alpha   90.00
_cell.angle_beta   90.00
_cell.angle_gamma   90.00
#
_symmetry.space_group_name_H-M   'P 1'
#
loop_
_entity.id
_entity.type
_entity.pdbx_description
1 polymer ?
#
loop_
_entity_poly.entity_id
_entity_poly.type
_entity_poly.pdbx_seq_one_letter_code
_entity_poly.pdbx_strand_id
1 'polypeptide(L)'
;MSMLEIIQFLSVFFGTLLAAPLIVSKKAKKRLIGFVAVITGSFFAIIVQLYFGLYYFVFANIFWLLNACNGIKKIIKSERKKTNIF
;
A
#
# COMPACT_ATOMS: atom_id res chain seq x y z
N MET A 1 -15.60 -6.68 -19.83
CA MET A 1 -15.17 -6.49 -18.42
C MET A 1 -16.08 -5.49 -17.77
N SER A 2 -16.60 -5.81 -16.59
CA SER A 2 -17.39 -4.88 -15.79
C SER A 2 -16.49 -3.82 -15.14
N MET A 3 -17.06 -2.68 -14.78
CA MET A 3 -16.33 -1.59 -14.11
C MET A 3 -15.66 -2.06 -12.81
N LEU A 4 -16.27 -3.01 -12.10
CA LEU A 4 -15.73 -3.58 -10.86
C LEU A 4 -14.47 -4.43 -11.09
N GLU A 5 -14.43 -5.20 -12.18
CA GLU A 5 -13.26 -6.02 -12.54
C GLU A 5 -12.04 -5.13 -12.85
N ILE A 6 -12.27 -3.98 -13.49
CA ILE A 6 -11.22 -3.00 -13.78
C ILE A 6 -10.65 -2.43 -12.47
N ILE A 7 -11.50 -2.07 -11.52
CA ILE A 7 -11.08 -1.56 -10.20
C ILE A 7 -10.35 -2.65 -9.41
N GLN A 8 -10.80 -3.89 -9.47
CA GLN A 8 -10.16 -5.02 -8.83
C GLN A 8 -8.77 -5.30 -9.42
N PHE A 9 -8.64 -5.24 -10.75
CA PHE A 9 -7.35 -5.36 -11.41
C PHE A 9 -6.39 -4.23 -11.01
N LEU A 10 -6.86 -2.98 -11.03
CA LEU A 10 -6.09 -1.81 -10.56
C LEU A 10 -5.65 -1.99 -9.09
N SER A 11 -6.54 -2.49 -8.24
CA SER A 11 -6.24 -2.77 -6.84
C SER A 11 -5.08 -3.76 -6.70
N VAL A 12 -5.10 -4.88 -7.43
CA VAL A 12 -4.03 -5.89 -7.39
C VAL A 12 -2.73 -5.37 -8.00
N PHE A 13 -2.83 -4.61 -9.10
CA PHE A 13 -1.69 -4.03 -9.78
C PHE A 13 -0.93 -3.05 -8.87
N PHE A 14 -1.64 -2.10 -8.26
CA PHE A 14 -1.02 -1.14 -7.34
C PHE A 14 -0.67 -1.76 -5.98
N GLY A 15 -1.57 -2.55 -5.41
CA GLY A 15 -1.45 -3.12 -4.07
C GLY A 15 -0.43 -4.23 -3.94
N THR A 16 -0.14 -4.95 -5.03
CA THR A 16 0.77 -6.11 -5.01
C THR A 16 1.87 -5.99 -6.06
N LEU A 17 1.51 -5.87 -7.34
CA LEU A 17 2.49 -6.00 -8.42
C LEU A 17 3.53 -4.87 -8.41
N LEU A 18 3.09 -3.62 -8.24
CA LEU A 18 3.98 -2.47 -8.11
C LEU A 18 4.53 -2.34 -6.69
N ALA A 19 3.68 -2.51 -5.68
CA ALA A 19 4.06 -2.34 -4.28
C ALA A 19 5.19 -3.28 -3.84
N ALA A 20 5.10 -4.58 -4.13
CA ALA A 20 6.04 -5.59 -3.66
C ALA A 20 7.51 -5.30 -4.07
N PRO A 21 7.85 -5.11 -5.36
CA PRO A 21 9.23 -4.82 -5.76
C PRO A 21 9.71 -3.45 -5.25
N LEU A 22 8.81 -2.48 -5.09
CA LEU A 22 9.15 -1.15 -4.56
C LEU A 22 9.46 -1.19 -3.05
N ILE A 23 8.71 -1.97 -2.28
CA ILE A 23 8.91 -2.15 -0.83
C ILE A 23 10.21 -2.91 -0.52
N VAL A 24 10.61 -3.85 -1.37
CA VAL A 24 11.87 -4.62 -1.18
C VAL A 24 13.10 -3.80 -1.60
N SER A 25 12.90 -2.64 -2.23
CA SER A 25 14.01 -1.81 -2.69
C SER A 25 14.88 -1.27 -1.54
N LYS A 26 16.21 -1.31 -1.73
CA LYS A 26 17.19 -0.75 -0.77
C LYS A 26 17.10 0.77 -0.62
N LYS A 27 16.48 1.47 -1.58
CA LYS A 27 16.37 2.94 -1.56
C LYS A 27 15.12 3.36 -0.78
N ALA A 28 15.30 4.16 0.29
CA ALA A 28 14.22 4.67 1.12
C ALA A 28 13.10 5.37 0.31
N LYS A 29 13.47 6.18 -0.69
CA LYS A 29 12.50 6.84 -1.61
C LYS A 29 11.66 5.84 -2.39
N LYS A 30 12.25 4.75 -2.92
CA LYS A 30 11.51 3.70 -3.64
C LYS A 30 10.57 2.94 -2.70
N ARG A 31 11.03 2.68 -1.47
CA ARG A 31 10.24 2.04 -0.42
C ARG A 31 9.01 2.86 -0.02
N LEU A 32 9.16 4.18 0.05
CA LEU A 32 8.06 5.11 0.28
C LEU A 32 6.99 5.02 -0.82
N ILE A 33 7.42 5.04 -2.09
CA ILE A 33 6.50 4.89 -3.24
C ILE A 33 5.79 3.54 -3.19
N GLY A 34 6.48 2.47 -2.79
CA GLY A 34 5.88 1.15 -2.58
C GLY A 34 4.77 1.16 -1.53
N PHE A 35 4.97 1.82 -0.38
CA PHE A 35 3.91 1.96 0.62
C PHE A 35 2.75 2.84 0.15
N VAL A 36 3.00 3.88 -0.64
CA VAL A 36 1.92 4.67 -1.27
C VAL A 36 1.12 3.81 -2.25
N ALA A 37 1.78 2.95 -3.03
CA ALA A 37 1.12 2.02 -3.93
C ALA A 37 0.23 1.01 -3.17
N VAL A 38 0.69 0.49 -2.01
CA VAL A 38 -0.14 -0.34 -1.11
C VAL A 38 -1.39 0.42 -0.66
N ILE A 39 -1.24 1.67 -0.19
CA ILE A 39 -2.37 2.49 0.26
C ILE A 39 -3.40 2.64 -0.85
N THR A 40 -2.97 3.01 -2.05
CA THR A 40 -3.84 3.18 -3.23
C THR A 40 -4.51 1.85 -3.61
N GLY A 41 -3.76 0.75 -3.67
CA GLY A 41 -4.30 -0.57 -4.01
C GLY A 41 -5.30 -1.09 -2.98
N SER A 42 -5.00 -0.95 -1.69
CA SER A 42 -5.89 -1.34 -0.59
C SER A 42 -7.16 -0.50 -0.54
N PHE A 43 -7.12 0.78 -0.88
CA PHE A 43 -8.32 1.62 -0.96
C PHE A 43 -9.30 1.13 -2.04
N PHE A 44 -8.79 0.81 -3.24
CA PHE A 44 -9.61 0.21 -4.30
C PHE A 44 -10.13 -1.17 -3.92
N ALA A 45 -9.32 -2.01 -3.25
CA ALA A 45 -9.74 -3.32 -2.77
C ALA A 45 -10.91 -3.23 -1.80
N ILE A 46 -10.85 -2.30 -0.83
CA ILE A 46 -11.89 -2.13 0.18
C ILE A 46 -13.23 -1.78 -0.47
N ILE A 47 -13.25 -0.87 -1.44
CA ILE A 47 -14.48 -0.47 -2.14
C ILE A 47 -15.11 -1.67 -2.83
N VAL A 48 -14.32 -2.44 -3.57
CA VAL A 48 -14.80 -3.62 -4.30
C VAL A 48 -15.26 -4.72 -3.33
N GLN A 49 -14.51 -4.98 -2.26
CA GLN A 49 -14.82 -6.02 -1.28
C GLN A 49 -16.05 -5.68 -0.45
N LEU A 50 -16.29 -4.41 -0.12
CA LEU A 50 -17.53 -3.96 0.52
C LEU A 50 -18.74 -4.23 -0.39
N TYR A 51 -18.61 -3.99 -1.69
CA TYR A 51 -19.67 -4.27 -2.67
C TYR A 51 -20.03 -5.76 -2.73
N PHE A 52 -19.03 -6.65 -2.63
CA PHE A 52 -19.24 -8.10 -2.61
C PHE A 52 -19.54 -8.68 -1.20
N GLY A 53 -19.66 -7.85 -0.16
CA GLY A 53 -19.92 -8.32 1.22
C GLY A 53 -18.75 -9.09 1.86
N LEU A 54 -17.54 -8.92 1.34
CA LEU A 54 -16.34 -9.66 1.72
C LEU A 54 -15.60 -9.01 2.90
N TYR A 55 -16.26 -8.93 4.05
CA TYR A 55 -15.76 -8.17 5.21
C TYR A 55 -14.40 -8.63 5.75
N TYR A 56 -14.10 -9.94 5.73
CA TYR A 56 -12.77 -10.44 6.14
C TYR A 56 -11.63 -9.84 5.31
N PHE A 57 -11.84 -9.70 4.00
CA PHE A 57 -10.86 -9.09 3.11
C PHE A 57 -10.76 -7.57 3.30
N VAL A 58 -11.85 -6.92 3.67
CA VAL A 58 -11.85 -5.50 4.05
C VAL A 58 -10.93 -5.28 5.27
N PHE A 59 -11.08 -6.09 6.31
CA PHE A 59 -10.20 -6.01 7.49
C PHE A 59 -8.73 -6.27 7.14
N ALA A 60 -8.45 -7.24 6.27
CA ALA A 60 -7.09 -7.49 5.78
C ALA A 60 -6.50 -6.26 5.06
N ASN A 61 -7.28 -5.60 4.21
CA ASN A 61 -6.83 -4.39 3.51
C ASN A 61 -6.66 -3.18 4.45
N ILE A 62 -7.47 -3.07 5.50
CA ILE A 62 -7.27 -2.07 6.57
C ILE A 62 -5.95 -2.33 7.31
N PHE A 63 -5.64 -3.60 7.62
CA PHE A 63 -4.36 -3.95 8.25
C PHE A 63 -3.17 -3.55 7.35
N TRP A 64 -3.25 -3.82 6.05
CA TRP A 64 -2.22 -3.41 5.09
C TRP A 64 -2.07 -1.89 4.99
N LEU A 65 -3.17 -1.13 5.04
CA LEU A 65 -3.17 0.33 5.12
C LEU A 65 -2.41 0.85 6.36
N LEU A 66 -2.71 0.28 7.54
CA LEU A 66 -2.04 0.65 8.78
C LEU A 66 -0.55 0.31 8.73
N ASN A 67 -0.20 -0.86 8.19
CA ASN A 67 1.19 -1.28 8.01
C ASN A 67 1.96 -0.35 7.06
N ALA A 68 1.33 0.07 5.96
CA ALA A 68 1.93 1.03 5.04
C ALA A 68 2.18 2.39 5.69
N CYS A 69 1.22 2.90 6.45
CA CYS A 69 1.37 4.14 7.23
C CYS A 69 2.51 4.04 8.26
N ASN A 70 2.60 2.93 8.99
CA ASN A 70 3.67 2.69 9.95
C ASN A 70 5.04 2.54 9.26
N GLY A 71 5.07 1.89 8.10
CA GLY A 71 6.24 1.77 7.24
C GLY A 71 6.77 3.12 6.78
N ILE A 72 5.88 4.01 6.33
CA ILE A 72 6.19 5.39 5.95
C ILE A 72 6.73 6.17 7.15
N LYS A 73 6.06 6.14 8.31
CA LYS A 73 6.52 6.80 9.53
C LYS A 73 7.94 6.34 9.93
N LYS A 74 8.22 5.04 9.83
CA LYS A 74 9.54 4.47 10.15
C LYS A 74 10.62 4.97 9.18
N ILE A 75 10.32 5.05 7.88
CA ILE A 75 11.25 5.61 6.88
C ILE A 75 11.53 7.09 7.18
N ILE A 76 10.50 7.91 7.35
CA ILE A 76 10.65 9.34 7.62
C ILE A 76 11.48 9.57 8.89
N LYS A 77 11.23 8.80 9.95
CA LYS A 77 12.00 8.87 11.20
C LYS A 77 13.47 8.49 10.99
N SER A 78 13.75 7.48 10.17
CA SER A 78 15.12 7.05 9.84
C SER A 78 15.87 8.12 9.04
N GLU A 79 15.22 8.72 8.04
CA GLU A 79 15.83 9.77 7.22
C GLU A 79 16.10 11.03 8.05
N ARG A 80 15.16 11.47 8.92
CA ARG A 80 15.39 12.60 9.84
C ARG A 80 16.55 12.38 10.79
N LYS A 81 16.71 11.17 11.33
CA LYS A 81 17.88 10.83 12.17
C LYS A 81 19.19 10.94 11.39
N LYS A 82 19.20 10.52 10.13
CA LYS A 82 20.37 10.59 9.27
C LYS A 82 20.80 12.04 8.99
N THR A 83 19.83 12.94 8.82
CA THR A 83 20.08 14.38 8.63
C THR A 83 20.61 15.09 9.88
N ASN A 84 20.20 14.68 11.09
CA ASN A 84 20.67 15.29 12.35
C ASN A 84 22.06 14.83 12.82
N ILE A 85 22.70 13.89 12.13
CA ILE A 85 24.02 13.33 12.49
C ILE A 85 25.15 13.94 11.62
N PHE A 86 24.78 14.67 10.56
CA PHE A 86 25.69 15.51 9.76
C PHE A 86 25.53 16.97 10.16
#